data_AF-A0A2S2GGR3-F1
#
_entry.id   AF-A0A2S2GGR3-F1
#
_cell.length_a   1.000
_cell.length_b   1.000
_cell.length_c   1.000
_cell.angle_alpha   90.00
_cell.angle_beta   90.00
_cell.angle_gamma   90.00
#
_symmetry.space_group_name_H-M   'P 1'
#
loop_
_entity.id
_entity.type
_entity.pdbx_description
1 polymer ?
#
loop_
_entity_poly.entity_id
_entity_poly.type
_entity_poly.pdbx_seq_one_letter_code
_entity_poly.pdbx_strand_id
1 'polypeptide(L)'
;MRIPSHRPHSQQTRRTLRHTIGATVAVSAAVVALVTPAAAADTAPHVPSSGSGGTAGPDTTTTHVGARTAQERNRINAYWSPERMKLAGAMIPEITPVPEDDDTPDDPRPLPPGTPESGAVWTHGGAAERTVGRLFFTFSDGYDGSCTATVVTSANRSTVITAAHCLRGVGAPSDDDTWNHNIYFVPGYRNGTKPLGGFSIRTMATSSRWDADPDTTTSSDIAAAGYDTGLLVVNPAAGGHPVEDATGSQRIGFDRPVQDAFVHTFGYPKGGLNSPGDRYVGSRMIHCAGTSHPGPKAPLLWGETCDMSSGSSGGPHLAHFDTRTGTGTVVGVTTTDDELAGGQSPTLYATRLGDSAHRLYDWAQSR
;
A
#
# COMPACT_ATOMS: atom_id res chain seq x y z
N MET A 1 -39.99 31.73 -55.97
CA MET A 1 -39.55 30.32 -55.86
C MET A 1 -39.39 29.98 -54.38
N ARG A 2 -39.77 28.75 -54.00
CA ARG A 2 -40.18 28.33 -52.65
C ARG A 2 -39.05 28.29 -51.61
N ILE A 3 -39.43 28.61 -50.38
CA ILE A 3 -38.74 28.38 -49.09
C ILE A 3 -38.72 26.87 -48.76
N PRO A 4 -37.73 26.40 -47.99
CA PRO A 4 -37.97 25.37 -46.98
C PRO A 4 -37.66 25.87 -45.55
N SER A 5 -38.59 25.59 -44.65
CA SER A 5 -38.64 25.99 -43.25
C SER A 5 -37.99 24.96 -42.33
N HIS A 6 -37.36 25.46 -41.26
CA HIS A 6 -36.95 24.70 -40.09
C HIS A 6 -38.15 24.16 -39.31
N ARG A 7 -38.04 22.92 -38.81
CA ARG A 7 -38.79 22.39 -37.65
C ARG A 7 -37.84 21.58 -36.76
N PRO A 8 -37.94 21.69 -35.42
CA PRO A 8 -37.22 20.87 -34.45
C PRO A 8 -38.07 19.66 -33.98
N HIS A 9 -37.43 18.54 -33.67
CA HIS A 9 -38.01 17.40 -32.94
C HIS A 9 -37.02 17.03 -31.82
N SER A 10 -37.30 17.39 -30.57
CA SER A 10 -38.18 16.74 -29.57
C SER A 10 -37.46 15.64 -28.78
N GLN A 11 -37.23 15.97 -27.50
CA GLN A 11 -36.69 15.16 -26.41
C GLN A 11 -37.39 13.81 -26.27
N GLN A 12 -36.61 12.73 -26.08
CA GLN A 12 -37.12 11.45 -25.59
C GLN A 12 -37.03 11.40 -24.06
N THR A 13 -38.21 11.36 -23.45
CA THR A 13 -38.47 11.22 -22.02
C THR A 13 -38.32 9.78 -21.52
N ARG A 14 -37.81 9.69 -20.29
CA ARG A 14 -37.81 8.54 -19.37
C ARG A 14 -39.16 7.81 -19.34
N ARG A 15 -39.14 6.48 -19.32
CA ARG A 15 -40.29 5.62 -19.00
C ARG A 15 -40.07 4.92 -17.66
N THR A 16 -40.78 5.40 -16.65
CA THR A 16 -41.09 4.74 -15.38
C THR A 16 -42.26 3.77 -15.59
N LEU A 17 -42.15 2.52 -15.15
CA LEU A 17 -43.30 1.62 -14.98
C LEU A 17 -43.86 1.76 -13.56
N ARG A 18 -45.13 2.15 -13.48
CA ARG A 18 -45.99 2.08 -12.29
C ARG A 18 -46.93 0.89 -12.45
N HIS A 19 -47.05 0.05 -11.43
CA HIS A 19 -48.26 -0.76 -11.21
C HIS A 19 -48.82 -0.49 -9.80
N THR A 20 -49.90 0.28 -9.84
CA THR A 20 -51.17 0.19 -9.09
C THR A 20 -51.25 -0.41 -7.68
N ILE A 21 -51.79 0.48 -6.83
CA ILE A 21 -52.40 0.37 -5.50
C ILE A 21 -53.57 -0.64 -5.46
N GLY A 22 -53.72 -1.30 -4.30
CA GLY A 22 -54.98 -1.87 -3.83
C GLY A 22 -54.92 -2.12 -2.31
N ALA A 23 -55.53 -1.24 -1.53
CA ALA A 23 -55.61 -1.30 -0.08
C ALA A 23 -56.86 -2.07 0.37
N THR A 24 -56.80 -2.75 1.53
CA THR A 24 -57.90 -2.80 2.53
C THR A 24 -57.41 -3.36 3.87
N VAL A 25 -57.79 -2.66 4.93
CA VAL A 25 -57.74 -3.07 6.35
C VAL A 25 -59.15 -3.49 6.76
N ALA A 26 -59.32 -4.56 7.55
CA ALA A 26 -60.14 -4.63 8.78
C ALA A 26 -60.67 -6.04 9.15
N VAL A 27 -60.33 -6.44 10.39
CA VAL A 27 -61.19 -7.02 11.46
C VAL A 27 -61.75 -8.46 11.35
N SER A 28 -61.20 -9.30 12.24
CA SER A 28 -61.78 -10.32 13.17
C SER A 28 -63.02 -11.17 12.80
N ALA A 29 -62.89 -12.50 12.95
CA ALA A 29 -63.61 -13.31 13.96
C ALA A 29 -63.29 -14.83 13.90
N ALA A 30 -62.98 -15.37 15.07
CA ALA A 30 -63.08 -16.73 15.61
C ALA A 30 -63.37 -17.96 14.70
N VAL A 31 -62.53 -19.00 14.81
CA VAL A 31 -62.96 -20.42 14.78
C VAL A 31 -62.07 -21.30 15.69
N VAL A 32 -62.70 -21.77 16.78
CA VAL A 32 -62.65 -23.09 17.44
C VAL A 32 -61.28 -23.73 17.79
N ALA A 33 -61.11 -23.91 19.10
CA ALA A 33 -60.12 -24.78 19.73
C ALA A 33 -60.41 -26.28 19.45
N LEU A 34 -59.39 -27.00 19.00
CA LEU A 34 -59.28 -28.45 19.17
C LEU A 34 -58.04 -28.72 20.02
N VAL A 35 -58.30 -29.12 21.26
CA VAL A 35 -57.29 -29.61 22.20
C VAL A 35 -56.94 -31.04 21.80
N THR A 36 -55.69 -31.28 21.42
CA THR A 36 -55.08 -32.61 21.43
C THR A 36 -53.85 -32.59 22.35
N PRO A 37 -53.61 -33.67 23.12
CA PRO A 37 -52.65 -33.65 24.22
C PRO A 37 -51.21 -33.62 23.69
N ALA A 38 -50.39 -32.82 24.38
CA ALA A 38 -48.96 -32.72 24.20
C ALA A 38 -48.28 -34.09 24.40
N ALA A 39 -47.61 -34.58 23.35
CA ALA A 39 -46.49 -35.48 23.51
C ALA A 39 -45.23 -34.62 23.67
N ALA A 40 -44.64 -34.66 24.86
CA ALA A 40 -43.33 -34.08 25.12
C ALA A 40 -42.29 -34.80 24.23
N ALA A 41 -41.86 -34.16 23.16
CA ALA A 41 -40.62 -34.52 22.49
C ALA A 41 -39.50 -33.80 23.23
N ASP A 42 -38.59 -34.58 23.83
CA ASP A 42 -37.35 -34.09 24.40
C ASP A 42 -36.61 -33.22 23.38
N THR A 43 -36.62 -31.92 23.62
CA THR A 43 -35.76 -30.98 22.92
C THR A 43 -34.37 -31.13 23.53
N ALA A 44 -33.63 -32.13 23.05
CA ALA A 44 -32.19 -32.12 23.17
C ALA A 44 -31.69 -30.79 22.56
N PRO A 45 -30.91 -29.98 23.29
CA PRO A 45 -30.39 -28.75 22.73
C PRO A 45 -29.59 -29.10 21.47
N HIS A 46 -29.96 -28.52 20.33
CA HIS A 46 -29.09 -28.44 19.18
C HIS A 46 -27.83 -27.70 19.62
N VAL A 47 -26.83 -28.46 20.05
CA VAL A 47 -25.44 -28.01 20.07
C VAL A 47 -25.17 -27.60 18.63
N PRO A 48 -24.87 -26.32 18.35
CA PRO A 48 -24.38 -25.96 17.04
C PRO A 48 -23.14 -26.81 16.84
N SER A 49 -23.16 -27.67 15.82
CA SER A 49 -21.96 -28.31 15.33
C SER A 49 -20.97 -27.19 15.10
N SER A 50 -19.99 -27.10 15.99
CA SER A 50 -18.81 -26.29 15.82
C SER A 50 -18.21 -26.82 14.53
N GLY A 51 -18.50 -26.15 13.42
CA GLY A 51 -17.67 -26.26 12.25
C GLY A 51 -16.27 -26.07 12.77
N SER A 52 -15.44 -27.09 12.57
CA SER A 52 -14.04 -27.07 12.93
C SER A 52 -13.48 -25.76 12.38
N GLY A 53 -13.33 -24.77 13.25
CA GLY A 53 -12.49 -23.62 13.00
C GLY A 53 -11.13 -24.25 12.83
N GLY A 54 -10.76 -24.52 11.57
CA GLY A 54 -9.39 -24.86 11.25
C GLY A 54 -8.59 -23.73 11.85
N THR A 55 -7.86 -24.02 12.92
CA THR A 55 -6.84 -23.12 13.43
C THR A 55 -5.99 -22.80 12.22
N ALA A 56 -6.14 -21.59 11.70
CA ALA A 56 -5.41 -21.17 10.53
C ALA A 56 -3.94 -21.46 10.82
N GLY A 57 -3.28 -22.19 9.92
CA GLY A 57 -1.94 -22.71 10.14
C GLY A 57 -0.97 -21.62 10.61
N PRO A 58 0.17 -22.00 11.21
CA PRO A 58 1.17 -21.02 11.62
C PRO A 58 1.52 -20.12 10.43
N ASP A 59 1.68 -18.82 10.69
CA ASP A 59 2.12 -17.88 9.66
C ASP A 59 3.56 -18.21 9.24
N THR A 60 3.79 -18.33 7.94
CA THR A 60 5.07 -18.69 7.35
C THR A 60 5.52 -17.64 6.32
N THR A 61 6.67 -17.86 5.70
CA THR A 61 7.25 -16.94 4.71
C THR A 61 7.02 -17.46 3.30
N THR A 62 6.32 -16.68 2.49
CA THR A 62 6.12 -16.93 1.07
C THR A 62 7.13 -16.11 0.28
N THR A 63 7.92 -16.76 -0.58
CA THR A 63 9.07 -16.15 -1.24
C THR A 63 8.97 -16.21 -2.75
N HIS A 64 9.53 -15.19 -3.42
CA HIS A 64 9.70 -15.18 -4.87
C HIS A 64 11.14 -14.82 -5.25
N VAL A 65 11.58 -15.36 -6.39
CA VAL A 65 12.92 -15.10 -6.92
C VAL A 65 12.88 -13.89 -7.85
N GLY A 66 13.76 -12.93 -7.59
CA GLY A 66 13.99 -11.81 -8.51
C GLY A 66 15.07 -12.13 -9.56
N ALA A 67 15.75 -11.09 -10.02
CA ALA A 67 16.87 -11.21 -10.96
C ALA A 67 18.11 -11.82 -10.28
N ARG A 68 18.61 -12.94 -10.81
CA ARG A 68 19.79 -13.66 -10.29
C ARG A 68 21.01 -13.53 -11.20
N THR A 69 20.81 -13.28 -12.49
CA THR A 69 21.87 -13.17 -13.49
C THR A 69 22.19 -11.71 -13.82
N ALA A 70 23.43 -11.43 -14.25
CA ALA A 70 23.79 -10.10 -14.72
C ALA A 70 22.92 -9.62 -15.89
N GLN A 71 22.50 -10.53 -16.77
CA GLN A 71 21.63 -10.22 -17.90
C GLN A 71 20.24 -9.74 -17.44
N GLU A 72 19.61 -10.43 -16.50
CA GLU A 72 18.32 -10.02 -15.94
C GLU A 72 18.41 -8.65 -15.26
N ARG A 73 19.47 -8.44 -14.45
CA ARG A 73 19.70 -7.16 -13.77
C ARG A 73 19.86 -6.01 -14.76
N ASN A 74 20.64 -6.22 -15.83
CA ASN A 74 20.84 -5.22 -16.87
C ASN A 74 19.55 -4.94 -17.65
N ARG A 75 18.74 -5.98 -17.94
CA ARG A 75 17.44 -5.83 -18.59
C ARG A 75 16.50 -4.95 -17.76
N ILE A 76 16.37 -5.23 -16.46
CA ILE A 76 15.51 -4.45 -15.55
C ILE A 76 16.01 -3.00 -15.43
N ASN A 77 17.33 -2.80 -15.30
CA ASN A 77 17.89 -1.44 -15.25
C ASN A 77 17.61 -0.63 -16.52
N ALA A 78 17.67 -1.27 -17.70
CA ALA A 78 17.37 -0.63 -18.98
C ALA A 78 15.87 -0.39 -19.20
N TYR A 79 15.02 -1.28 -18.67
CA TYR A 79 13.56 -1.15 -18.70
C TYR A 79 13.10 0.14 -18.01
N TRP A 80 13.64 0.44 -16.82
CA TRP A 80 13.34 1.65 -16.07
C TRP A 80 14.17 2.85 -16.54
N SER A 81 13.77 3.39 -17.69
CA SER A 81 14.23 4.69 -18.19
C SER A 81 13.68 5.85 -17.33
N PRO A 82 14.30 7.05 -17.39
CA PRO A 82 13.80 8.22 -16.67
C PRO A 82 12.32 8.53 -16.95
N GLU A 83 11.93 8.50 -18.21
CA GLU A 83 10.55 8.75 -18.66
C GLU A 83 9.59 7.69 -18.12
N ARG A 84 9.93 6.41 -18.25
CA ARG A 84 9.10 5.30 -17.75
C ARG A 84 8.92 5.38 -16.24
N MET A 85 9.97 5.74 -15.48
CA MET A 85 9.85 5.94 -14.04
C MET A 85 8.96 7.14 -13.69
N LYS A 86 9.04 8.25 -14.42
CA LYS A 86 8.15 9.39 -14.19
C LYS A 86 6.67 9.03 -14.42
N LEU A 87 6.39 8.21 -15.43
CA LEU A 87 5.04 7.76 -15.79
C LEU A 87 4.58 6.50 -15.03
N ALA A 88 5.40 5.90 -14.17
CA ALA A 88 5.06 4.66 -13.47
C ALA A 88 3.86 4.85 -12.53
N GLY A 89 2.69 4.39 -12.97
CA GLY A 89 1.39 4.55 -12.29
C GLY A 89 0.36 5.40 -13.03
N ALA A 90 0.69 5.90 -14.23
CA ALA A 90 -0.28 6.49 -15.13
C ALA A 90 -1.24 5.42 -15.66
N MET A 91 -2.55 5.71 -15.63
CA MET A 91 -3.59 4.80 -16.12
C MET A 91 -3.59 4.67 -17.64
N ILE A 92 -3.19 5.73 -18.36
CA ILE A 92 -3.09 5.73 -19.83
C ILE A 92 -1.75 6.37 -20.22
N PRO A 93 -0.62 5.64 -20.06
CA PRO A 93 0.71 6.20 -20.24
C PRO A 93 0.95 6.84 -21.61
N GLU A 94 0.29 6.34 -22.65
CA GLU A 94 0.45 6.79 -24.04
C GLU A 94 0.01 8.24 -24.27
N ILE A 95 -0.92 8.74 -23.45
CA ILE A 95 -1.45 10.11 -23.54
C ILE A 95 -1.16 10.94 -22.31
N THR A 96 -0.64 10.33 -21.24
CA THR A 96 -0.30 11.03 -20.01
C THR A 96 0.96 11.86 -20.24
N PRO A 97 0.91 13.19 -20.08
CA PRO A 97 2.11 14.01 -20.21
C PRO A 97 3.14 13.59 -19.18
N VAL A 98 4.40 13.48 -19.59
CA VAL A 98 5.52 13.27 -18.67
C VAL A 98 5.56 14.44 -17.69
N PRO A 99 5.49 14.21 -16.36
CA PRO A 99 5.60 15.27 -15.38
C PRO A 99 6.86 16.10 -15.56
N GLU A 100 6.69 17.40 -15.40
CA GLU A 100 7.80 18.35 -15.31
C GLU A 100 8.66 18.02 -14.08
N ASP A 101 9.91 18.46 -14.14
CA ASP A 101 10.85 18.30 -13.05
C ASP A 101 10.50 19.25 -11.91
N ASP A 102 10.48 18.71 -10.68
CA ASP A 102 10.38 19.54 -9.49
C ASP A 102 11.79 19.95 -9.06
N ASP A 103 12.17 21.17 -9.47
CA ASP A 103 13.46 21.78 -9.17
C ASP A 103 13.45 22.67 -7.92
N THR A 104 12.44 22.53 -7.05
CA THR A 104 12.36 23.27 -5.78
C THR A 104 13.67 23.11 -4.98
N PRO A 105 14.40 24.17 -4.63
CA PRO A 105 15.68 24.02 -3.96
C PRO A 105 15.54 23.29 -2.63
N ASP A 106 16.53 22.46 -2.30
CA ASP A 106 16.59 21.81 -1.00
C ASP A 106 16.97 22.84 0.09
N ASP A 107 16.39 22.70 1.26
CA ASP A 107 16.65 23.53 2.44
C ASP A 107 17.13 22.63 3.58
N PRO A 108 18.46 22.49 3.77
CA PRO A 108 19.03 21.55 4.74
C PRO A 108 18.80 21.97 6.20
N ARG A 109 18.10 23.08 6.45
CA ARG A 109 17.72 23.46 7.82
C ARG A 109 16.74 22.42 8.37
N PRO A 110 17.04 21.82 9.51
CA PRO A 110 16.18 20.81 10.09
C PRO A 110 14.86 21.44 10.55
N LEU A 111 13.75 20.73 10.33
CA LEU A 111 12.47 21.09 10.92
C LEU A 111 12.55 21.05 12.45
N PRO A 112 11.90 21.99 13.16
CA PRO A 112 11.75 21.88 14.61
C PRO A 112 11.10 20.53 14.98
N PRO A 113 11.63 19.81 15.99
CA PRO A 113 11.03 18.55 16.43
C PRO A 113 9.56 18.71 16.81
N GLY A 114 8.72 17.74 16.44
CA GLY A 114 7.30 17.75 16.78
C GLY A 114 6.45 18.72 15.96
N THR A 115 6.96 19.26 14.85
CA THR A 115 6.18 20.11 13.93
C THR A 115 5.23 19.23 13.09
N PRO A 116 3.90 19.36 13.22
CA PRO A 116 2.97 18.60 12.39
C PRO A 116 3.04 19.04 10.93
N GLU A 117 2.89 18.08 10.02
CA GLU A 117 2.87 18.28 8.58
C GLU A 117 1.92 17.23 7.96
N SER A 118 0.99 17.64 7.12
CA SER A 118 0.01 16.74 6.51
C SER A 118 0.39 16.33 5.08
N GLY A 119 1.52 16.82 4.57
CA GLY A 119 2.08 16.45 3.29
C GLY A 119 2.85 17.62 2.69
N ALA A 120 4.18 17.54 2.73
CA ALA A 120 5.05 18.50 2.08
C ALA A 120 6.20 17.79 1.37
N VAL A 121 6.77 18.43 0.36
CA VAL A 121 8.01 17.96 -0.26
C VAL A 121 9.11 17.94 0.79
N TRP A 122 9.77 16.81 0.96
CA TRP A 122 10.94 16.72 1.83
C TRP A 122 12.13 17.43 1.17
N THR A 123 12.62 18.48 1.81
CA THR A 123 13.73 19.32 1.31
C THR A 123 14.94 19.36 2.26
N HIS A 124 14.89 18.63 3.37
CA HIS A 124 15.87 18.75 4.46
C HIS A 124 17.04 17.77 4.37
N GLY A 125 17.06 16.92 3.34
CA GLY A 125 18.07 15.91 3.10
C GLY A 125 18.21 14.88 4.22
N GLY A 126 19.44 14.59 4.63
CA GLY A 126 19.75 13.62 5.69
C GLY A 126 19.55 12.17 5.26
N ALA A 127 19.59 11.25 6.24
CA ALA A 127 19.48 9.82 5.97
C ALA A 127 18.13 9.43 5.34
N ALA A 128 17.03 10.11 5.67
CA ALA A 128 15.72 9.86 5.08
C ALA A 128 15.75 9.94 3.54
N GLU A 129 16.32 11.00 2.98
CA GLU A 129 16.46 11.19 1.53
C GLU A 129 17.29 10.08 0.88
N ARG A 130 18.26 9.51 1.61
CA ARG A 130 19.15 8.48 1.07
C ARG A 130 18.60 7.07 1.20
N THR A 131 17.85 6.79 2.26
CA THR A 131 17.39 5.43 2.60
C THR A 131 16.01 5.12 2.05
N VAL A 132 15.16 6.14 1.89
CA VAL A 132 13.82 6.00 1.32
C VAL A 132 13.92 6.17 -0.18
N GLY A 133 13.18 5.36 -0.92
CA GLY A 133 13.20 5.38 -2.37
C GLY A 133 11.89 4.98 -2.98
N ARG A 134 11.77 5.26 -4.28
CA ARG A 134 10.64 4.83 -5.08
C ARG A 134 10.89 3.39 -5.55
N LEU A 135 9.91 2.53 -5.34
CA LEU A 135 9.90 1.14 -5.76
C LEU A 135 9.06 1.04 -7.04
N PHE A 136 9.66 0.62 -8.13
CA PHE A 136 9.02 0.45 -9.43
C PHE A 136 8.76 -1.02 -9.70
N PHE A 137 7.69 -1.31 -10.42
CA PHE A 137 7.32 -2.66 -10.80
C PHE A 137 6.31 -2.64 -11.96
N THR A 138 6.13 -3.76 -12.61
CA THR A 138 5.15 -3.95 -13.69
C THR A 138 4.15 -5.00 -13.25
N PHE A 139 2.87 -4.70 -13.36
CA PHE A 139 1.79 -5.64 -13.09
C PHE A 139 1.72 -6.73 -14.18
N SER A 140 0.95 -7.79 -13.93
CA SER A 140 0.77 -8.89 -14.89
C SER A 140 0.09 -8.48 -16.19
N ASP A 141 -0.68 -7.39 -16.18
CA ASP A 141 -1.30 -6.77 -17.36
C ASP A 141 -0.33 -5.90 -18.20
N GLY A 142 0.91 -5.72 -17.73
CA GLY A 142 1.96 -4.95 -18.40
C GLY A 142 2.01 -3.47 -18.05
N TYR A 143 1.08 -2.94 -17.24
CA TYR A 143 1.14 -1.57 -16.76
C TYR A 143 2.20 -1.42 -15.68
N ASP A 144 2.83 -0.25 -15.63
CA ASP A 144 3.81 0.05 -14.60
C ASP A 144 3.16 0.67 -13.38
N GLY A 145 3.54 0.15 -12.22
CA GLY A 145 3.20 0.68 -10.92
C GLY A 145 4.41 1.28 -10.21
N SER A 146 4.13 1.94 -9.10
CA SER A 146 5.16 2.31 -8.16
C SER A 146 4.64 2.34 -6.73
N CYS A 147 5.54 2.17 -5.79
CA CYS A 147 5.35 2.28 -4.35
C CYS A 147 6.55 3.04 -3.77
N THR A 148 6.65 3.05 -2.45
CA THR A 148 7.80 3.49 -1.69
C THR A 148 8.41 2.29 -0.96
N ALA A 149 9.71 2.33 -0.73
CA ALA A 149 10.42 1.33 0.06
C ALA A 149 11.61 1.98 0.80
N THR A 150 12.11 1.31 1.83
CA THR A 150 13.18 1.86 2.70
C THR A 150 14.26 0.84 2.97
N VAL A 151 15.52 1.26 2.85
CA VAL A 151 16.68 0.46 3.29
C VAL A 151 16.72 0.40 4.81
N VAL A 152 16.71 -0.81 5.37
CA VAL A 152 16.74 -1.05 6.82
C VAL A 152 18.04 -1.74 7.21
N THR A 153 18.55 -1.39 8.40
CA THR A 153 19.79 -1.97 8.92
C THR A 153 19.64 -3.47 9.01
N SER A 154 20.54 -4.21 8.36
CA SER A 154 20.45 -5.66 8.22
C SER A 154 21.82 -6.33 8.17
N ALA A 155 21.92 -7.58 8.60
CA ALA A 155 23.18 -8.33 8.59
C ALA A 155 23.79 -8.46 7.17
N ASN A 156 22.96 -8.62 6.13
CA ASN A 156 23.41 -8.70 4.75
C ASN A 156 23.60 -7.34 4.05
N ARG A 157 23.27 -6.24 4.74
CA ARG A 157 23.46 -4.87 4.25
C ARG A 157 22.72 -4.57 2.94
N SER A 158 21.67 -5.35 2.66
CA SER A 158 20.98 -5.44 1.37
C SER A 158 19.46 -5.53 1.51
N THR A 159 18.93 -5.30 2.70
CA THR A 159 17.50 -5.48 3.01
C THR A 159 16.73 -4.18 2.86
N VAL A 160 15.58 -4.28 2.19
CA VAL A 160 14.63 -3.20 1.95
C VAL A 160 13.25 -3.65 2.41
N ILE A 161 12.50 -2.76 3.07
CA ILE A 161 11.12 -3.00 3.52
C ILE A 161 10.13 -2.19 2.68
N THR A 162 8.96 -2.77 2.41
CA THR A 162 7.82 -2.14 1.73
C THR A 162 6.51 -2.84 2.17
N ALA A 163 5.37 -2.52 1.54
CA ALA A 163 4.11 -3.21 1.74
C ALA A 163 4.01 -4.49 0.88
N ALA A 164 3.34 -5.52 1.36
CA ALA A 164 3.18 -6.77 0.61
C ALA A 164 2.43 -6.54 -0.72
N HIS A 165 1.40 -5.67 -0.71
CA HIS A 165 0.65 -5.33 -1.91
C HIS A 165 1.47 -4.63 -3.01
N CYS A 166 2.63 -4.07 -2.66
CA CYS A 166 3.57 -3.51 -3.64
C CYS A 166 4.36 -4.60 -4.38
N LEU A 167 4.44 -5.80 -3.80
CA LEU A 167 5.17 -6.93 -4.36
C LEU A 167 4.23 -7.88 -5.12
N ARG A 168 3.00 -8.06 -4.62
CA ARG A 168 2.05 -9.01 -5.19
C ARG A 168 0.60 -8.76 -4.79
N GLY A 169 -0.31 -9.19 -5.66
CA GLY A 169 -1.71 -9.39 -5.33
C GLY A 169 -1.92 -10.57 -4.37
N VAL A 170 -3.15 -10.71 -3.87
CA VAL A 170 -3.58 -11.87 -3.07
C VAL A 170 -3.72 -13.09 -3.99
N GLY A 171 -3.23 -14.26 -3.57
CA GLY A 171 -3.30 -15.50 -4.35
C GLY A 171 -2.20 -16.49 -3.98
N ALA A 172 -2.12 -17.68 -4.60
CA ALA A 172 -1.24 -18.73 -4.09
C ALA A 172 0.28 -18.39 -4.23
N PRO A 173 1.18 -19.06 -3.48
CA PRO A 173 2.63 -18.82 -3.56
C PRO A 173 3.24 -19.14 -4.93
N SER A 174 2.67 -20.13 -5.62
CA SER A 174 3.15 -20.67 -6.90
C SER A 174 2.69 -19.89 -8.12
N ASP A 175 1.79 -18.93 -7.92
CA ASP A 175 1.10 -18.26 -9.00
C ASP A 175 1.93 -17.01 -9.37
N ASP A 176 2.80 -17.18 -10.38
CA ASP A 176 3.74 -16.14 -10.82
C ASP A 176 3.04 -14.84 -11.26
N ASP A 177 1.76 -14.91 -11.66
CA ASP A 177 0.93 -13.76 -12.03
C ASP A 177 0.46 -12.92 -10.84
N THR A 178 0.54 -13.47 -9.61
CA THR A 178 0.30 -12.71 -8.38
C THR A 178 1.46 -11.76 -8.10
N TRP A 179 2.69 -12.10 -8.50
CA TRP A 179 3.88 -11.32 -8.23
C TRP A 179 4.15 -10.28 -9.31
N ASN A 180 4.44 -9.05 -8.87
CA ASN A 180 4.82 -8.00 -9.80
C ASN A 180 6.20 -8.29 -10.42
N HIS A 181 6.38 -7.85 -11.65
CA HIS A 181 7.59 -8.07 -12.44
C HIS A 181 8.45 -6.81 -12.51
N ASN A 182 9.65 -6.95 -13.08
CA ASN A 182 10.60 -5.85 -13.27
C ASN A 182 10.90 -5.05 -11.99
N ILE A 183 10.78 -5.64 -10.80
CA ILE A 183 10.84 -4.87 -9.55
C ILE A 183 12.22 -4.19 -9.40
N TYR A 184 12.21 -2.89 -9.12
CA TYR A 184 13.41 -2.05 -9.13
C TYR A 184 13.30 -0.93 -8.10
N PHE A 185 14.28 -0.83 -7.21
CA PHE A 185 14.32 0.14 -6.13
C PHE A 185 15.28 1.28 -6.44
N VAL A 186 14.83 2.53 -6.30
CA VAL A 186 15.67 3.73 -6.49
C VAL A 186 15.66 4.59 -5.23
N PRO A 187 16.66 4.43 -4.34
CA PRO A 187 16.83 5.28 -3.17
C PRO A 187 17.14 6.73 -3.56
N GLY A 188 16.52 7.69 -2.88
CA GLY A 188 16.65 9.11 -3.18
C GLY A 188 16.18 9.49 -4.58
N TYR A 189 15.22 8.76 -5.14
CA TYR A 189 14.62 9.08 -6.45
C TYR A 189 14.21 10.55 -6.51
N ARG A 190 14.53 11.22 -7.62
CA ARG A 190 14.09 12.58 -7.93
C ARG A 190 13.99 12.76 -9.44
N ASN A 191 12.85 13.22 -9.95
CA ASN A 191 12.72 13.67 -11.35
C ASN A 191 13.15 12.62 -12.41
N GLY A 192 12.89 11.33 -12.19
CA GLY A 192 13.33 10.27 -13.10
C GLY A 192 14.82 9.90 -12.99
N THR A 193 15.55 10.49 -12.05
CA THR A 193 16.98 10.22 -11.83
C THR A 193 17.22 9.19 -10.73
N LYS A 194 18.42 8.61 -10.73
CA LYS A 194 18.85 7.54 -9.81
C LYS A 194 20.15 7.96 -9.10
N PRO A 195 20.12 9.00 -8.23
CA PRO A 195 21.34 9.64 -7.73
C PRO A 195 22.21 8.72 -6.89
N LEU A 196 21.60 7.74 -6.21
CA LEU A 196 22.28 6.71 -5.42
C LEU A 196 22.34 5.35 -6.14
N GLY A 197 22.11 5.36 -7.46
CA GLY A 197 21.92 4.17 -8.27
C GLY A 197 20.51 3.60 -8.18
N GLY A 198 20.27 2.52 -8.91
CA GLY A 198 19.02 1.77 -8.80
C GLY A 198 19.30 0.27 -8.79
N PHE A 199 18.46 -0.45 -8.06
CA PHE A 199 18.75 -1.78 -7.55
C PHE A 199 17.65 -2.74 -7.98
N SER A 200 18.01 -3.75 -8.78
CA SER A 200 17.10 -4.86 -9.08
C SER A 200 16.96 -5.77 -7.86
N ILE A 201 15.81 -6.42 -7.73
CA ILE A 201 15.56 -7.33 -6.59
C ILE A 201 16.14 -8.71 -6.86
N ARG A 202 16.81 -9.31 -5.86
CA ARG A 202 17.34 -10.68 -5.94
C ARG A 202 16.32 -11.70 -5.46
N THR A 203 15.64 -11.41 -4.36
CA THR A 203 14.56 -12.23 -3.81
C THR A 203 13.69 -11.35 -2.92
N MET A 204 12.44 -11.76 -2.73
CA MET A 204 11.47 -11.03 -1.94
C MET A 204 10.56 -11.99 -1.19
N ALA A 205 9.93 -11.50 -0.13
CA ALA A 205 9.04 -12.28 0.68
C ALA A 205 7.87 -11.47 1.26
N THR A 206 6.75 -12.16 1.41
CA THR A 206 5.55 -11.70 2.12
C THR A 206 5.13 -12.76 3.14
N SER A 207 4.22 -12.41 4.03
CA SER A 207 3.56 -13.38 4.91
C SER A 207 2.75 -14.38 4.07
N SER A 208 2.70 -15.64 4.50
CA SER A 208 1.83 -16.64 3.88
C SER A 208 0.34 -16.37 4.11
N ARG A 209 -0.01 -15.37 4.92
CA ARG A 209 -1.38 -14.84 5.02
C ARG A 209 -1.82 -14.14 3.75
N TRP A 210 -0.87 -13.67 2.93
CA TRP A 210 -1.13 -13.12 1.60
C TRP A 210 -1.54 -14.19 0.57
N ASP A 211 -1.44 -15.47 0.93
CA ASP A 211 -1.81 -16.61 0.07
C ASP A 211 -3.29 -17.00 0.17
N ALA A 212 -4.13 -16.05 0.56
CA ALA A 212 -5.56 -16.27 0.70
C ALA A 212 -6.26 -16.37 -0.67
N ASP A 213 -7.47 -16.91 -0.65
CA ASP A 213 -8.31 -17.00 -1.84
C ASP A 213 -8.86 -15.61 -2.21
N PRO A 214 -8.48 -15.03 -3.37
CA PRO A 214 -8.89 -13.69 -3.76
C PRO A 214 -10.41 -13.57 -3.99
N ASP A 215 -11.13 -14.68 -4.23
CA ASP A 215 -12.59 -14.66 -4.37
C ASP A 215 -13.30 -14.40 -3.03
N THR A 216 -12.60 -14.61 -1.91
CA THR A 216 -13.17 -14.47 -0.55
C THR A 216 -12.40 -13.50 0.34
N THR A 217 -11.18 -13.13 -0.03
CA THR A 217 -10.27 -12.30 0.76
C THR A 217 -9.60 -11.26 -0.13
N THR A 218 -9.82 -9.99 0.16
CA THR A 218 -9.17 -8.89 -0.56
C THR A 218 -7.85 -8.49 0.08
N SER A 219 -6.97 -7.79 -0.66
CA SER A 219 -5.75 -7.20 -0.10
C SER A 219 -6.04 -6.32 1.12
N SER A 220 -7.15 -5.59 1.09
CA SER A 220 -7.61 -4.72 2.18
C SER A 220 -7.95 -5.50 3.44
N ASP A 221 -8.55 -6.69 3.32
CA ASP A 221 -8.87 -7.54 4.48
C ASP A 221 -7.58 -8.03 5.16
N ILE A 222 -6.57 -8.41 4.37
CA ILE A 222 -5.29 -8.91 4.88
C ILE A 222 -4.45 -7.75 5.48
N ALA A 223 -4.51 -6.58 4.86
CA ALA A 223 -3.92 -5.35 5.38
C ALA A 223 -4.54 -4.98 6.73
N ALA A 224 -5.87 -4.95 6.85
CA ALA A 224 -6.56 -4.69 8.10
C ALA A 224 -6.25 -5.73 9.18
N ALA A 225 -5.93 -6.97 8.79
CA ALA A 225 -5.46 -8.03 9.67
C ALA A 225 -3.97 -7.89 10.08
N GLY A 226 -3.24 -6.91 9.54
CA GLY A 226 -1.87 -6.57 9.93
C GLY A 226 -0.77 -7.36 9.23
N TYR A 227 -1.03 -7.90 8.04
CA TYR A 227 -0.05 -8.71 7.29
C TYR A 227 0.48 -8.06 6.01
N ASP A 228 0.18 -6.77 5.78
CA ASP A 228 0.67 -6.01 4.62
C ASP A 228 2.10 -5.50 4.83
N THR A 229 3.03 -6.43 4.87
CA THR A 229 4.47 -6.15 4.95
C THR A 229 5.25 -7.07 4.02
N GLY A 230 6.15 -6.48 3.25
CA GLY A 230 7.04 -7.18 2.32
C GLY A 230 8.49 -6.81 2.59
N LEU A 231 9.37 -7.81 2.52
CA LEU A 231 10.81 -7.62 2.63
C LEU A 231 11.46 -8.04 1.31
N LEU A 232 12.35 -7.20 0.80
CA LEU A 232 13.15 -7.48 -0.39
C LEU A 232 14.63 -7.55 -0.01
N VAL A 233 15.35 -8.39 -0.73
CA VAL A 233 16.82 -8.37 -0.74
C VAL A 233 17.25 -7.90 -2.11
N VAL A 234 17.87 -6.73 -2.16
CA VAL A 234 18.30 -6.13 -3.42
C VAL A 234 19.61 -6.75 -3.91
N ASN A 235 19.82 -6.72 -5.22
CA ASN A 235 21.12 -7.02 -5.80
C ASN A 235 22.12 -5.91 -5.47
N PRO A 236 23.43 -6.21 -5.41
CA PRO A 236 24.46 -5.20 -5.23
C PRO A 236 24.41 -4.09 -6.29
N ALA A 237 24.88 -2.90 -5.90
CA ALA A 237 25.07 -1.76 -6.80
C ALA A 237 25.99 -2.10 -7.98
N ALA A 238 26.01 -1.20 -8.98
CA ALA A 238 27.09 -1.19 -9.97
C ALA A 238 28.43 -1.02 -9.22
N GLY A 239 29.32 -2.02 -9.32
CA GLY A 239 30.55 -2.10 -8.54
C GLY A 239 30.57 -3.20 -7.46
N GLY A 240 29.43 -3.87 -7.20
CA GLY A 240 29.37 -5.03 -6.31
C GLY A 240 29.15 -4.72 -4.83
N HIS A 241 28.94 -3.45 -4.49
CA HIS A 241 28.70 -3.01 -3.11
C HIS A 241 27.24 -3.24 -2.67
N PRO A 242 27.00 -3.65 -1.41
CA PRO A 242 25.66 -3.67 -0.82
C PRO A 242 24.99 -2.30 -0.85
N VAL A 243 23.65 -2.26 -0.84
CA VAL A 243 22.90 -0.98 -0.91
C VAL A 243 23.23 -0.06 0.26
N GLU A 244 23.42 -0.61 1.48
CA GLU A 244 23.75 0.19 2.66
C GLU A 244 25.07 0.95 2.54
N ASP A 245 26.02 0.53 1.68
CA ASP A 245 27.24 1.31 1.39
C ASP A 245 26.92 2.65 0.71
N ALA A 246 25.93 2.65 -0.19
CA ALA A 246 25.54 3.84 -0.93
C ALA A 246 24.54 4.70 -0.15
N THR A 247 23.61 4.07 0.56
CA THR A 247 22.45 4.76 1.14
C THR A 247 22.57 5.01 2.63
N GLY A 248 23.37 4.23 3.36
CA GLY A 248 23.14 3.99 4.78
C GLY A 248 21.85 3.18 4.99
N SER A 249 21.31 3.18 6.21
CA SER A 249 20.07 2.49 6.54
C SER A 249 19.30 3.15 7.68
N GLN A 250 18.00 2.87 7.77
CA GLN A 250 17.18 3.20 8.93
C GLN A 250 17.16 2.03 9.90
N ARG A 251 17.06 2.32 11.20
CA ARG A 251 16.78 1.27 12.19
C ARG A 251 15.39 0.69 11.93
N ILE A 252 15.17 -0.56 12.32
CA ILE A 252 13.87 -1.22 12.26
C ILE A 252 13.50 -1.72 13.66
N GLY A 253 12.24 -1.57 14.05
CA GLY A 253 11.74 -1.95 15.36
C GLY A 253 10.45 -2.75 15.25
N PHE A 254 10.43 -3.92 15.89
CA PHE A 254 9.26 -4.80 15.96
C PHE A 254 8.52 -4.64 17.29
N ASP A 255 7.21 -4.86 17.27
CA ASP A 255 6.32 -4.89 18.43
C ASP A 255 6.36 -3.64 19.32
N ARG A 256 6.78 -2.49 18.78
CA ARG A 256 6.70 -1.22 19.51
C ARG A 256 5.29 -0.66 19.42
N PRO A 257 4.61 -0.37 20.55
CA PRO A 257 3.41 0.45 20.53
C PRO A 257 3.82 1.82 19.96
N VAL A 258 3.19 2.23 18.86
CA VAL A 258 3.33 3.59 18.31
C VAL A 258 2.17 4.48 18.74
N GLN A 259 1.35 3.98 19.68
CA GLN A 259 0.23 4.72 20.21
C GLN A 259 0.70 6.05 20.79
N ASP A 260 0.10 7.12 20.27
CA ASP A 260 0.36 8.50 20.67
C ASP A 260 1.82 8.94 20.47
N ALA A 261 2.61 8.17 19.71
CA ALA A 261 3.96 8.54 19.32
C ALA A 261 3.91 9.56 18.18
N PHE A 262 4.81 10.55 18.22
CA PHE A 262 5.03 11.44 17.09
C PHE A 262 5.86 10.72 16.03
N VAL A 263 5.28 10.52 14.85
CA VAL A 263 5.89 9.77 13.74
C VAL A 263 6.13 10.67 12.53
N HIS A 264 7.10 10.28 11.71
CA HIS A 264 7.35 10.89 10.41
C HIS A 264 7.18 9.84 9.32
N THR A 265 6.34 10.12 8.33
CA THR A 265 6.03 9.21 7.24
C THR A 265 6.55 9.76 5.93
N PHE A 266 7.14 8.89 5.11
CA PHE A 266 7.77 9.29 3.85
C PHE A 266 7.22 8.46 2.69
N GLY A 267 6.97 9.09 1.55
CA GLY A 267 6.37 8.43 0.40
C GLY A 267 6.64 9.13 -0.92
N TYR A 268 6.42 8.41 -2.02
CA TYR A 268 6.36 8.96 -3.38
C TYR A 268 4.93 8.83 -3.95
N PRO A 269 3.95 9.58 -3.40
CA PRO A 269 2.60 9.59 -3.92
C PRO A 269 2.59 10.12 -5.37
N LYS A 270 1.71 9.55 -6.18
CA LYS A 270 1.61 9.78 -7.63
C LYS A 270 0.16 9.93 -8.12
N GLY A 271 -0.79 10.21 -7.23
CA GLY A 271 -2.21 10.37 -7.57
C GLY A 271 -2.45 11.38 -8.70
N GLY A 272 -1.66 12.44 -8.75
CA GLY A 272 -1.72 13.49 -9.77
C GLY A 272 -1.26 13.09 -11.17
N LEU A 273 -0.67 11.90 -11.36
CA LEU A 273 -0.50 11.35 -12.71
C LEU A 273 -1.84 11.07 -13.40
N ASN A 274 -2.87 10.74 -12.62
CA ASN A 274 -4.17 10.29 -13.12
C ASN A 274 -5.25 11.37 -13.04
N SER A 275 -4.95 12.52 -12.45
CA SER A 275 -5.90 13.60 -12.22
C SER A 275 -5.21 14.96 -12.40
N PRO A 276 -5.41 15.63 -13.56
CA PRO A 276 -4.82 16.94 -13.81
C PRO A 276 -5.20 17.95 -12.71
N GLY A 277 -4.20 18.48 -12.00
CA GLY A 277 -4.37 19.47 -10.93
C GLY A 277 -4.12 18.95 -9.51
N ASP A 278 -3.94 17.64 -9.31
CA ASP A 278 -3.44 17.09 -8.05
C ASP A 278 -1.92 17.29 -7.93
N ARG A 279 -1.43 17.47 -6.71
CA ARG A 279 -0.08 17.95 -6.38
C ARG A 279 0.99 16.86 -6.47
N TYR A 280 0.58 15.60 -6.35
CA TYR A 280 1.49 14.47 -6.19
C TYR A 280 1.69 13.69 -7.48
N VAL A 281 2.77 13.97 -8.20
CA VAL A 281 3.12 13.30 -9.47
C VAL A 281 4.27 12.30 -9.33
N GLY A 282 4.72 12.03 -8.10
CA GLY A 282 5.79 11.07 -7.82
C GLY A 282 7.21 11.55 -8.17
N SER A 283 7.39 12.83 -8.53
CA SER A 283 8.69 13.43 -8.88
C SER A 283 9.63 13.62 -7.68
N ARG A 284 9.06 13.77 -6.47
CA ARG A 284 9.79 13.96 -5.20
C ARG A 284 9.22 13.16 -4.05
N MET A 285 10.06 12.96 -3.04
CA MET A 285 9.65 12.40 -1.77
C MET A 285 8.81 13.42 -0.99
N ILE A 286 7.69 12.95 -0.49
CA ILE A 286 6.76 13.69 0.34
C ILE A 286 6.86 13.17 1.77
N HIS A 287 6.64 14.06 2.73
CA HIS A 287 6.73 13.83 4.16
C HIS A 287 5.44 14.28 4.86
N CYS A 288 4.98 13.48 5.81
CA CYS A 288 3.95 13.81 6.79
C CYS A 288 4.51 13.61 8.20
N ALA A 289 4.06 14.40 9.17
CA ALA A 289 4.41 14.27 10.56
C ALA A 289 3.22 14.56 11.47
N GLY A 290 3.03 13.71 12.47
CA GLY A 290 1.95 13.88 13.42
C GLY A 290 1.95 12.83 14.51
N THR A 291 1.04 12.98 15.45
CA THR A 291 0.78 11.97 16.48
C THR A 291 0.05 10.79 15.84
N SER A 292 0.54 9.58 16.08
CA SER A 292 -0.05 8.37 15.54
C SER A 292 -1.21 7.85 16.40
N HIS A 293 -2.28 7.42 15.75
CA HIS A 293 -3.50 6.91 16.36
C HIS A 293 -3.98 5.63 15.65
N PRO A 294 -4.74 4.75 16.32
CA PRO A 294 -5.22 3.53 15.69
C PRO A 294 -6.38 3.81 14.74
N GLY A 295 -6.48 3.02 13.68
CA GLY A 295 -7.64 3.01 12.80
C GLY A 295 -8.91 2.57 13.56
N PRO A 296 -9.97 3.39 13.63
CA PRO A 296 -11.19 3.03 14.39
C PRO A 296 -11.87 1.75 13.90
N LYS A 297 -11.77 1.44 12.59
CA LYS A 297 -12.31 0.22 11.97
C LYS A 297 -11.26 -0.89 11.82
N ALA A 298 -9.97 -0.54 11.90
CA ALA A 298 -8.84 -1.46 11.76
C ALA A 298 -7.77 -1.15 12.82
N PRO A 299 -7.97 -1.55 14.10
CA PRO A 299 -7.11 -1.13 15.22
C PRO A 299 -5.67 -1.65 15.19
N LEU A 300 -5.38 -2.61 14.29
CA LEU A 300 -4.02 -3.08 14.02
C LEU A 300 -3.22 -2.11 13.15
N LEU A 301 -3.90 -1.18 12.48
CA LEU A 301 -3.31 -0.13 11.67
C LEU A 301 -3.18 1.16 12.48
N TRP A 302 -2.06 1.85 12.30
CA TRP A 302 -1.72 3.08 13.04
C TRP A 302 -1.21 4.14 12.10
N GLY A 303 -1.67 5.37 12.26
CA GLY A 303 -1.44 6.41 11.27
C GLY A 303 -1.56 7.80 11.85
N GLU A 304 -1.20 8.79 11.06
CA GLU A 304 -1.24 10.20 11.39
C GLU A 304 -1.91 11.00 10.27
N THR A 305 -2.27 12.25 10.56
CA THR A 305 -2.82 13.15 9.55
C THR A 305 -1.84 13.29 8.40
N CYS A 306 -2.24 12.81 7.22
CA CYS A 306 -1.38 12.76 6.06
C CYS A 306 -2.25 12.58 4.82
N ASP A 307 -2.07 13.44 3.82
CA ASP A 307 -2.86 13.45 2.59
C ASP A 307 -2.16 12.77 1.41
N MET A 308 -1.01 12.12 1.66
CA MET A 308 -0.36 11.30 0.65
C MET A 308 -1.32 10.20 0.18
N SER A 309 -1.34 9.96 -1.12
CA SER A 309 -2.21 8.98 -1.76
C SER A 309 -1.41 7.84 -2.42
N SER A 310 -2.00 7.14 -3.39
CA SER A 310 -1.40 6.04 -4.14
C SER A 310 0.08 6.30 -4.51
N GLY A 311 0.96 5.33 -4.23
CA GLY A 311 2.41 5.43 -4.41
C GLY A 311 3.18 5.68 -3.11
N SER A 312 2.53 6.24 -2.08
CA SER A 312 3.10 6.29 -0.72
C SER A 312 3.18 4.91 -0.06
N SER A 313 2.33 3.95 -0.48
CA SER A 313 2.35 2.55 -0.07
C SER A 313 3.76 1.98 0.09
N GLY A 314 4.00 1.30 1.21
CA GLY A 314 5.30 0.74 1.59
C GLY A 314 6.30 1.76 2.16
N GLY A 315 5.95 3.05 2.15
CA GLY A 315 6.72 4.11 2.77
C GLY A 315 6.88 3.91 4.28
N PRO A 316 8.01 4.31 4.88
CA PRO A 316 8.23 4.04 6.29
C PRO A 316 7.46 5.04 7.15
N HIS A 317 6.82 4.55 8.20
CA HIS A 317 6.46 5.36 9.36
C HIS A 317 7.62 5.25 10.36
N LEU A 318 8.31 6.37 10.61
CA LEU A 318 9.50 6.47 11.45
C LEU A 318 9.16 7.02 12.83
N ALA A 319 9.39 6.23 13.87
CA ALA A 319 9.43 6.71 15.25
C ALA A 319 10.84 7.21 15.61
N HIS A 320 10.92 8.07 16.63
CA HIS A 320 12.18 8.66 17.13
C HIS A 320 13.04 9.27 16.01
N PHE A 321 12.36 9.96 15.08
CA PHE A 321 13.01 10.58 13.94
C PHE A 321 13.73 11.86 14.38
N ASP A 322 15.02 11.96 14.05
CA ASP A 322 15.81 13.17 14.23
C ASP A 322 15.85 13.93 12.91
N THR A 323 15.17 15.08 12.87
CA THR A 323 15.09 15.95 11.68
C THR A 323 16.43 16.55 11.27
N ARG A 324 17.45 16.51 12.13
CA ARG A 324 18.82 16.97 11.84
C ARG A 324 19.64 15.96 11.06
N THR A 325 19.46 14.67 11.37
CA THR A 325 20.23 13.60 10.75
C THR A 325 19.43 12.85 9.68
N GLY A 326 18.10 12.95 9.72
CA GLY A 326 17.17 12.16 8.92
C GLY A 326 17.10 10.69 9.35
N THR A 327 17.56 10.35 10.57
CA THR A 327 17.54 8.97 11.08
C THR A 327 16.35 8.75 12.01
N GLY A 328 15.67 7.61 11.87
CA GLY A 328 14.59 7.17 12.75
C GLY A 328 14.62 5.65 12.96
N THR A 329 13.48 5.12 13.39
CA THR A 329 13.21 3.68 13.47
C THR A 329 11.93 3.38 12.71
N VAL A 330 12.02 2.56 11.67
CA VAL A 330 10.86 2.03 10.94
C VAL A 330 10.05 1.16 11.89
N VAL A 331 8.80 1.55 12.13
CA VAL A 331 7.85 0.88 13.04
C VAL A 331 6.57 0.43 12.32
N GLY A 332 6.40 0.86 11.08
CA GLY A 332 5.35 0.42 10.18
C GLY A 332 5.65 0.82 8.74
N VAL A 333 4.91 0.24 7.81
CA VAL A 333 4.90 0.64 6.41
C VAL A 333 3.52 1.09 6.00
N THR A 334 3.42 2.17 5.23
CA THR A 334 2.17 2.71 4.71
C THR A 334 1.39 1.61 3.97
N THR A 335 0.13 1.43 4.32
CA THR A 335 -0.74 0.39 3.72
C THR A 335 -2.00 0.98 3.09
N THR A 336 -2.70 1.86 3.80
CA THR A 336 -4.05 2.33 3.43
C THR A 336 -4.35 3.68 4.09
N ASP A 337 -5.56 4.19 3.92
CA ASP A 337 -6.02 5.49 4.43
C ASP A 337 -7.33 5.37 5.26
N ASP A 338 -7.93 6.51 5.56
CA ASP A 338 -9.18 6.61 6.33
C ASP A 338 -10.42 6.02 5.64
N GLU A 339 -10.37 5.74 4.33
CA GLU A 339 -11.49 5.06 3.65
C GLU A 339 -11.67 3.65 4.22
N LEU A 340 -10.57 2.91 4.34
CA LEU A 340 -10.57 1.54 4.88
C LEU A 340 -10.60 1.54 6.41
N ALA A 341 -9.68 2.27 7.05
CA ALA A 341 -9.46 2.20 8.48
C ALA A 341 -10.40 3.11 9.30
N GLY A 342 -11.14 4.02 8.66
CA GLY A 342 -11.93 5.06 9.33
C GLY A 342 -11.07 6.16 9.95
N GLY A 343 -11.68 7.02 10.76
CA GLY A 343 -10.99 8.12 11.45
C GLY A 343 -11.23 9.48 10.81
N GLN A 344 -10.39 10.46 11.14
CA GLN A 344 -10.45 11.79 10.56
C GLN A 344 -9.75 11.80 9.21
N SER A 345 -10.32 12.49 8.23
CA SER A 345 -9.67 12.70 6.93
C SER A 345 -8.87 14.01 6.94
N PRO A 346 -7.68 14.05 6.33
CA PRO A 346 -6.95 12.93 5.74
C PRO A 346 -6.12 12.18 6.79
N THR A 347 -6.15 10.84 6.79
CA THR A 347 -5.22 10.03 7.60
C THR A 347 -4.63 8.91 6.76
N LEU A 348 -3.33 8.72 6.87
CA LEU A 348 -2.61 7.61 6.24
C LEU A 348 -2.17 6.63 7.32
N TYR A 349 -2.50 5.35 7.12
CA TYR A 349 -2.24 4.29 8.08
C TYR A 349 -1.13 3.34 7.62
N ALA A 350 -0.39 2.84 8.60
CA ALA A 350 0.66 1.85 8.45
C ALA A 350 0.22 0.49 8.99
N THR A 351 0.67 -0.57 8.33
CA THR A 351 0.79 -1.87 8.98
C THR A 351 1.94 -1.81 9.99
N ARG A 352 1.63 -2.03 11.27
CA ARG A 352 2.62 -2.11 12.33
C ARG A 352 3.49 -3.35 12.16
N LEU A 353 4.79 -3.22 12.44
CA LEU A 353 5.72 -4.34 12.35
C LEU A 353 5.61 -5.25 13.58
N GLY A 354 4.78 -6.29 13.49
CA GLY A 354 4.67 -7.35 14.51
C GLY A 354 5.52 -8.59 14.21
N ASP A 355 5.21 -9.69 14.90
CA ASP A 355 5.87 -11.00 14.74
C ASP A 355 6.00 -11.47 13.28
N SER A 356 4.99 -11.23 12.44
CA SER A 356 5.02 -11.60 11.02
C SER A 356 6.10 -10.83 10.27
N ALA A 357 6.15 -9.51 10.44
CA ALA A 357 7.19 -8.66 9.87
C ALA A 357 8.58 -9.03 10.38
N HIS A 358 8.70 -9.39 11.67
CA HIS A 358 9.97 -9.82 12.26
C HIS A 358 10.48 -11.11 11.61
N ARG A 359 9.60 -12.10 11.38
CA ARG A 359 9.96 -13.32 10.63
C ARG A 359 10.45 -13.03 9.22
N LEU A 360 9.78 -12.13 8.50
CA LEU A 360 10.21 -11.73 7.15
C LEU A 360 11.56 -11.03 7.17
N TYR A 361 11.81 -10.19 8.18
CA TYR A 361 13.09 -9.53 8.36
C TYR A 361 14.21 -10.53 8.65
N ASP A 362 14.00 -11.49 9.55
CA ASP A 362 14.96 -12.56 9.84
C ASP A 362 15.29 -13.40 8.60
N TRP A 363 14.26 -13.74 7.83
CA TRP A 363 14.43 -14.38 6.54
C TRP A 363 15.31 -13.51 5.63
N ALA A 364 15.02 -12.22 5.47
CA ALA A 364 15.69 -11.34 4.53
C ALA A 364 17.16 -11.08 4.90
N GLN A 365 17.44 -10.75 6.16
CA GLN A 365 18.79 -10.40 6.61
C GLN A 365 19.77 -11.57 6.54
N SER A 366 19.27 -12.80 6.47
CA SER A 366 20.08 -14.03 6.35
C SER A 366 20.48 -14.39 4.91
N ARG A 367 20.06 -13.61 3.90
CA ARG A 367 20.23 -13.95 2.47
C ARG A 367 21.44 -13.34 1.81
#